data_AF-A0A2P4R4B1-F1
#
_entry.id   AF-A0A2P4R4B1-F1
#
_cell.length_a   1.000
_cell.length_b   1.000
_cell.length_c   1.000
_cell.angle_alpha   90.00
_cell.angle_beta   90.00
_cell.angle_gamma   90.00
#
_symmetry.space_group_name_H-M   'P 1'
#
loop_
_entity.id
_entity.type
_entity.pdbx_description
1 polymer ?
#
loop_
_entity_poly.entity_id
_entity_poly.type
_entity_poly.pdbx_seq_one_letter_code
_entity_poly.pdbx_strand_id
1 'polypeptide(L)'
;MYQAAHYELVASAKAVKIGHEINPYFQIGCMIAMTPIYPLTSKPEDILFAQRAMQTRFWFADVHVNGFYPQWLLNHFQERNFDLDMTDDDLQVLSQGKVDYIGFSYYMSFAVKDTGKLEYNESHDRVKNPYVKASEWGWQVDPVGLRYDLNWFNDRYHLPLFIVENGLGAIDKKTSDNKVHDDYRIDYMTDHIHAMKQAVLKDGVNLIGYTPWGCIDLVAASTGQMSKRYGMIYVDENDDGTGSLNRYKKDSFYWFQNVIKTNGAEID
;
A
#
# COMPACT_ATOMS: atom_id res chain seq x y z
N MET A 1 -15.67 -13.92 -1.11
CA MET A 1 -14.60 -13.01 -1.59
C MET A 1 -13.61 -13.73 -2.50
N TYR A 2 -13.22 -14.98 -2.23
CA TYR A 2 -12.26 -15.74 -3.06
C TYR A 2 -12.68 -15.94 -4.53
N GLN A 3 -13.95 -16.21 -4.84
CA GLN A 3 -14.40 -16.37 -6.24
C GLN A 3 -14.19 -15.11 -7.08
N ALA A 4 -14.61 -13.95 -6.56
CA ALA A 4 -14.44 -12.68 -7.24
C ALA A 4 -12.94 -12.36 -7.45
N ALA A 5 -12.13 -12.56 -6.39
CA ALA A 5 -10.69 -12.40 -6.46
C ALA A 5 -10.04 -13.32 -7.52
N HIS A 6 -10.50 -14.57 -7.65
CA HIS A 6 -10.02 -15.47 -8.70
C HIS A 6 -10.27 -14.88 -10.10
N TYR A 7 -11.50 -14.44 -10.37
CA TYR A 7 -11.82 -13.82 -11.66
C TYR A 7 -11.01 -12.55 -11.94
N GLU A 8 -10.78 -11.72 -10.93
CA GLU A 8 -9.94 -10.51 -11.05
C GLU A 8 -8.49 -10.87 -11.39
N LEU A 9 -7.93 -11.90 -10.75
CA LEU A 9 -6.57 -12.37 -11.03
C LEU A 9 -6.45 -12.94 -12.45
N VAL A 10 -7.43 -13.72 -12.90
CA VAL A 10 -7.49 -14.24 -14.28
C VAL A 10 -7.62 -13.09 -15.28
N ALA A 11 -8.49 -12.11 -15.01
CA ALA A 11 -8.66 -10.93 -15.85
C ALA A 11 -7.37 -10.11 -15.93
N SER A 12 -6.67 -9.93 -14.80
CA SER A 12 -5.36 -9.27 -14.75
C SER A 12 -4.33 -10.00 -15.62
N ALA A 13 -4.22 -11.32 -15.49
CA ALA A 13 -3.28 -12.11 -16.30
C ALA A 13 -3.59 -12.04 -17.81
N LYS A 14 -4.88 -12.04 -18.20
CA LYS A 14 -5.30 -11.81 -19.60
C LYS A 14 -4.89 -10.41 -20.08
N ALA A 15 -5.06 -9.39 -19.23
CA ALA A 15 -4.71 -8.00 -19.55
C ALA A 15 -3.19 -7.81 -19.71
N VAL A 16 -2.38 -8.44 -18.86
CA VAL A 16 -0.91 -8.45 -19.01
C VAL A 16 -0.52 -9.04 -20.37
N LYS A 17 -1.02 -10.24 -20.67
CA LYS A 17 -0.70 -10.95 -21.92
C LYS A 17 -1.04 -10.11 -23.16
N ILE A 18 -2.26 -9.59 -23.25
CA ILE A 18 -2.66 -8.78 -24.40
C ILE A 18 -1.89 -7.45 -24.46
N GLY A 19 -1.55 -6.87 -23.31
CA GLY A 19 -0.73 -5.66 -23.26
C GLY A 19 0.66 -5.87 -23.87
N HIS A 20 1.32 -6.98 -23.57
CA HIS A 20 2.61 -7.33 -24.17
C HIS A 20 2.51 -7.76 -25.64
N GLU A 21 1.40 -8.35 -26.07
CA GLU A 21 1.11 -8.63 -27.49
C GLU A 21 0.97 -7.32 -28.30
N ILE A 22 0.35 -6.29 -27.71
CA ILE A 22 0.21 -4.96 -28.32
C ILE A 22 1.57 -4.25 -28.37
N ASN A 23 2.29 -4.25 -27.25
CA ASN A 23 3.62 -3.65 -27.16
C ASN A 23 4.48 -4.38 -26.12
N PRO A 24 5.53 -5.09 -26.53
CA PRO A 24 6.38 -5.85 -25.61
C PRO A 24 7.21 -4.95 -24.68
N TYR A 25 7.24 -3.63 -24.89
CA TYR A 25 7.95 -2.68 -24.01
C TYR A 25 7.08 -2.13 -22.88
N PHE A 26 5.77 -2.45 -22.84
CA PHE A 26 4.95 -2.05 -21.70
C PHE A 26 5.45 -2.71 -20.41
N GLN A 27 5.38 -1.96 -19.32
CA GLN A 27 5.62 -2.45 -17.97
C GLN A 27 4.27 -2.47 -17.26
N ILE A 28 3.76 -3.66 -16.96
CA ILE A 28 2.41 -3.89 -16.47
C ILE A 28 2.53 -4.55 -15.10
N GLY A 29 2.25 -3.77 -14.05
CA GLY A 29 2.36 -4.20 -12.65
C GLY A 29 1.04 -4.62 -12.02
N CYS A 30 1.11 -5.28 -10.87
CA CYS A 30 -0.03 -5.38 -9.95
C CYS A 30 -0.11 -4.15 -9.03
N MET A 31 -1.19 -4.04 -8.24
CA MET A 31 -1.32 -3.06 -7.17
C MET A 31 -1.77 -3.76 -5.88
N ILE A 32 -0.96 -3.68 -4.83
CA ILE A 32 -1.21 -4.31 -3.53
C ILE A 32 -1.31 -3.25 -2.44
N ALA A 33 -2.38 -3.30 -1.63
CA ALA A 33 -2.49 -2.45 -0.44
C ALA A 33 -1.62 -3.02 0.69
N MET A 34 -0.35 -2.62 0.74
CA MET A 34 0.60 -3.18 1.71
C MET A 34 0.39 -2.59 3.10
N THR A 35 0.33 -3.47 4.09
CA THR A 35 0.25 -3.12 5.51
C THR A 35 0.89 -4.28 6.27
N PRO A 36 2.14 -4.14 6.71
CA PRO A 36 2.84 -5.24 7.34
C PRO A 36 2.12 -5.57 8.65
N ILE A 37 2.04 -6.86 8.94
CA ILE A 37 1.36 -7.38 10.12
C ILE A 37 2.43 -7.95 11.04
N TYR A 38 2.79 -7.19 12.06
CA TYR A 38 3.80 -7.61 13.03
C TYR A 38 3.21 -8.54 14.09
N PRO A 39 3.98 -9.52 14.57
CA PRO A 39 3.66 -10.19 15.83
C PRO A 39 3.87 -9.21 17.00
N LEU A 40 2.89 -9.10 17.91
CA LEU A 40 2.98 -8.19 19.06
C LEU A 40 4.14 -8.56 19.99
N THR A 41 4.43 -9.86 20.11
CA THR A 41 5.52 -10.37 20.94
C THR A 41 6.31 -11.46 20.22
N SER A 42 7.46 -11.84 20.77
CA SER A 42 8.27 -12.95 20.25
C SER A 42 7.76 -14.33 20.65
N LYS A 43 6.52 -14.44 21.15
CA LYS A 43 5.88 -15.73 21.41
C LYS A 43 5.72 -16.49 20.10
N PRO A 44 6.11 -17.77 20.02
CA PRO A 44 6.02 -18.55 18.78
C PRO A 44 4.63 -18.53 18.14
N GLU A 45 3.58 -18.49 18.96
CA GLU A 45 2.19 -18.43 18.52
C GLU A 45 1.88 -17.09 17.84
N ASP A 46 2.34 -15.96 18.41
CA ASP A 46 2.21 -14.63 17.79
C ASP A 46 2.98 -14.58 16.46
N ILE A 47 4.19 -15.16 16.40
CA ILE A 47 5.01 -15.23 15.19
C ILE A 47 4.26 -15.98 14.08
N LEU A 48 3.77 -17.18 14.39
CA LEU A 48 3.06 -18.03 13.42
C LEU A 48 1.74 -17.39 12.98
N PHE A 49 1.02 -16.75 13.92
CA PHE A 49 -0.22 -16.06 13.61
C PHE A 49 0.02 -14.85 12.69
N ALA A 50 1.04 -14.04 12.93
CA ALA A 50 1.45 -12.95 12.05
C ALA A 50 1.85 -13.46 10.65
N GLN A 51 2.59 -14.58 10.57
CA GLN A 51 2.92 -15.21 9.29
C GLN A 51 1.65 -15.60 8.52
N ARG A 52 0.67 -16.25 9.18
CA ARG A 52 -0.60 -16.60 8.52
C ARG A 52 -1.39 -15.36 8.12
N ALA A 53 -1.42 -14.32 8.96
CA ALA A 53 -2.11 -13.07 8.65
C ALA A 53 -1.54 -12.42 7.38
N MET A 54 -0.20 -12.35 7.25
CA MET A 54 0.47 -11.89 6.02
C MET A 54 0.08 -12.77 4.82
N GLN A 55 0.10 -14.10 4.95
CA GLN A 55 -0.31 -15.01 3.88
C GLN A 55 -1.76 -14.76 3.44
N THR A 56 -2.69 -14.65 4.40
CA THR A 56 -4.11 -14.38 4.15
C THR A 56 -4.35 -13.06 3.44
N ARG A 57 -3.54 -12.04 3.72
CA ARG A 57 -3.70 -10.71 3.13
C ARG A 57 -2.99 -10.55 1.78
N PHE A 58 -1.89 -11.25 1.55
CA PHE A 58 -0.97 -10.98 0.43
C PHE A 58 -0.83 -12.13 -0.59
N TRP A 59 -1.64 -13.19 -0.51
CA TRP A 59 -1.66 -14.25 -1.53
C TRP A 59 -2.00 -13.74 -2.94
N PHE A 60 -2.68 -12.60 -3.07
CA PHE A 60 -2.90 -11.93 -4.36
C PHE A 60 -1.58 -11.63 -5.07
N ALA A 61 -0.58 -11.13 -4.33
CA ALA A 61 0.75 -10.86 -4.88
C ALA A 61 1.44 -12.16 -5.31
N ASP A 62 1.27 -13.24 -4.56
CA ASP A 62 1.81 -14.55 -4.94
C ASP A 62 1.25 -15.00 -6.30
N VAL A 63 -0.06 -14.84 -6.54
CA VAL A 63 -0.67 -15.22 -7.82
C VAL A 63 -0.23 -14.28 -8.95
N HIS A 64 -0.22 -12.96 -8.73
CA HIS A 64 0.23 -12.00 -9.75
C HIS A 64 1.69 -12.23 -10.18
N VAL A 65 2.57 -12.55 -9.24
CA VAL A 65 4.01 -12.67 -9.50
C VAL A 65 4.40 -14.07 -9.93
N ASN A 66 3.92 -15.10 -9.22
CA ASN A 66 4.33 -16.47 -9.47
C ASN A 66 3.45 -17.18 -10.50
N GLY A 67 2.22 -16.68 -10.72
CA GLY A 67 1.27 -17.24 -11.66
C GLY A 67 0.53 -18.48 -11.15
N PHE A 68 0.60 -18.77 -9.84
CA PHE A 68 -0.08 -19.90 -9.22
C PHE A 68 -0.47 -19.60 -7.76
N TYR A 69 -1.46 -20.35 -7.26
CA TYR A 69 -1.96 -20.23 -5.90
C TYR A 69 -1.00 -20.87 -4.89
N PRO A 70 -0.74 -20.24 -3.72
CA PRO A 70 -0.03 -20.89 -2.63
C PRO A 70 -0.75 -22.15 -2.14
N GLN A 71 -0.01 -23.23 -1.88
CA GLN A 71 -0.59 -24.53 -1.51
C GLN A 71 -1.45 -24.47 -0.23
N TRP A 72 -1.06 -23.66 0.75
CA TRP A 72 -1.82 -23.53 1.99
C TRP A 72 -3.25 -23.02 1.73
N LEU A 73 -3.42 -22.18 0.71
CA LEU A 73 -4.70 -21.56 0.38
C LEU A 73 -5.60 -22.57 -0.34
N LEU A 74 -5.03 -23.39 -1.23
CA LEU A 74 -5.74 -24.51 -1.84
C LEU A 74 -6.21 -25.52 -0.78
N ASN A 75 -5.35 -25.86 0.19
CA ASN A 75 -5.74 -26.71 1.31
C ASN A 75 -6.85 -26.06 2.14
N HIS A 76 -6.77 -24.74 2.39
CA HIS A 76 -7.81 -24.00 3.10
C HIS A 76 -9.15 -24.05 2.36
N PHE A 77 -9.17 -23.91 1.03
CA PHE A 77 -10.39 -24.03 0.23
C PHE A 77 -11.00 -25.43 0.36
N GLN A 78 -10.18 -26.47 0.30
CA GLN A 78 -10.63 -27.85 0.49
C GLN A 78 -11.19 -28.08 1.90
N GLU A 79 -10.47 -27.67 2.95
CA GLU A 79 -10.91 -27.79 4.34
C GLU A 79 -12.24 -27.08 4.61
N ARG A 80 -12.46 -25.94 3.93
CA ARG A 80 -13.71 -25.15 4.03
C ARG A 80 -14.81 -25.60 3.08
N ASN A 81 -14.56 -26.61 2.25
CA ASN A 81 -15.46 -27.04 1.19
C ASN A 81 -15.91 -25.87 0.30
N PHE A 82 -14.98 -24.96 -0.04
CA PHE A 82 -15.25 -23.93 -1.02
C PHE A 82 -15.19 -24.55 -2.42
N ASP A 83 -16.32 -24.48 -3.12
CA ASP A 83 -16.47 -24.89 -4.51
C ASP A 83 -16.28 -23.65 -5.40
N LEU A 84 -15.03 -23.31 -5.68
CA LEU A 84 -14.69 -22.17 -6.54
C LEU A 84 -14.69 -22.62 -8.00
N ASP A 85 -15.32 -21.82 -8.86
CA ASP A 85 -15.15 -21.90 -10.31
C ASP A 85 -13.71 -21.46 -10.66
N MET A 86 -12.83 -22.45 -10.74
CA MET A 86 -11.41 -22.34 -11.07
C MET A 86 -11.08 -23.42 -12.09
N THR A 87 -10.96 -23.05 -13.36
CA THR A 87 -10.71 -24.01 -14.44
C THR A 87 -9.21 -24.22 -14.70
N ASP A 88 -8.85 -25.33 -15.36
CA ASP A 88 -7.47 -25.56 -15.80
C ASP A 88 -6.99 -24.45 -16.76
N ASP A 89 -7.89 -23.91 -17.60
CA ASP A 89 -7.62 -22.79 -18.49
C ASP A 89 -7.29 -21.52 -17.69
N ASP A 90 -8.00 -21.25 -16.60
CA ASP A 90 -7.71 -20.13 -15.71
C ASP A 90 -6.32 -20.26 -15.09
N LEU A 91 -5.96 -21.45 -14.60
CA LEU A 91 -4.64 -21.71 -14.04
C LEU A 91 -3.53 -21.55 -15.08
N GLN A 92 -3.77 -21.97 -16.32
CA GLN A 92 -2.83 -21.75 -17.42
C GLN A 92 -2.67 -20.25 -17.72
N VAL A 93 -3.77 -19.50 -17.78
CA VAL A 93 -3.75 -18.06 -18.01
C VAL A 93 -2.95 -17.33 -16.93
N LEU A 94 -3.18 -17.66 -15.65
CA LEU A 94 -2.43 -17.07 -14.53
C LEU A 94 -0.92 -17.31 -14.66
N SER A 95 -0.51 -18.50 -15.07
CA SER A 95 0.91 -18.83 -15.26
C SER A 95 1.59 -18.05 -16.39
N GLN A 96 0.83 -17.58 -17.37
CA GLN A 96 1.32 -16.85 -18.55
C GLN A 96 1.26 -15.33 -18.39
N GLY A 97 0.36 -14.80 -17.54
CA GLY A 97 0.12 -13.37 -17.36
C GLY A 97 0.72 -12.80 -16.07
N LYS A 98 1.99 -13.12 -15.78
CA LYS A 98 2.70 -12.60 -14.61
C LYS A 98 3.09 -11.15 -14.79
N VAL A 99 3.03 -10.37 -13.72
CA VAL A 99 3.31 -8.93 -13.74
C VAL A 99 4.80 -8.60 -13.82
N ASP A 100 5.12 -7.43 -14.38
CA ASP A 100 6.50 -6.96 -14.58
C ASP A 100 7.09 -6.29 -13.33
N TYR A 101 6.23 -5.70 -12.50
CA TYR A 101 6.61 -5.00 -11.26
C TYR A 101 5.47 -5.07 -10.23
N ILE A 102 5.79 -4.74 -8.98
CA ILE A 102 4.80 -4.66 -7.89
C ILE A 102 4.57 -3.18 -7.56
N GLY A 103 3.44 -2.64 -8.00
CA GLY A 103 2.90 -1.41 -7.45
C GLY A 103 2.30 -1.69 -6.07
N PHE A 104 2.53 -0.82 -5.10
CA PHE A 104 1.88 -0.94 -3.80
C PHE A 104 1.61 0.40 -3.13
N SER A 105 0.59 0.41 -2.27
CA SER A 105 0.35 1.50 -1.34
C SER A 105 0.93 1.20 0.04
N TYR A 106 1.43 2.23 0.71
CA TYR A 106 1.89 2.14 2.09
C TYR A 106 1.41 3.34 2.90
N TYR A 107 0.80 3.07 4.06
CA TYR A 107 0.31 4.12 4.95
C TYR A 107 0.59 3.87 6.42
N MET A 108 0.58 2.60 6.84
CA MET A 108 0.64 2.17 8.23
C MET A 108 1.11 0.72 8.32
N SER A 109 1.36 0.27 9.54
CA SER A 109 1.51 -1.14 9.90
C SER A 109 0.43 -1.58 10.88
N PHE A 110 0.20 -2.90 10.97
CA PHE A 110 -0.63 -3.54 11.98
C PHE A 110 0.21 -4.38 12.93
N ALA A 111 -0.36 -4.70 14.08
CA ALA A 111 0.15 -5.75 14.95
C ALA A 111 -0.97 -6.77 15.24
N VAL A 112 -0.58 -8.02 15.48
CA VAL A 112 -1.48 -9.10 15.88
C VAL A 112 -0.93 -9.86 17.07
N LYS A 113 -1.82 -10.49 17.82
CA LYS A 113 -1.50 -11.42 18.89
C LYS A 113 -2.31 -12.69 18.65
N ASP A 114 -1.73 -13.85 18.95
CA ASP A 114 -2.41 -15.13 18.79
C ASP A 114 -3.79 -15.12 19.47
N THR A 115 -4.76 -15.71 18.76
CA THR A 115 -6.16 -15.81 19.17
C THR A 115 -6.55 -17.26 19.53
N GLY A 116 -5.58 -18.19 19.57
CA GLY A 116 -5.80 -19.62 19.76
C GLY A 116 -6.25 -20.35 18.48
N LYS A 117 -6.33 -19.63 17.36
CA LYS A 117 -6.62 -20.17 16.02
C LYS A 117 -5.67 -19.54 15.01
N LEU A 118 -5.37 -20.28 13.94
CA LEU A 118 -4.48 -19.79 12.89
C LEU A 118 -5.20 -18.88 11.88
N GLU A 119 -6.52 -18.98 11.75
CA GLU A 119 -7.32 -18.15 10.83
C GLU A 119 -7.33 -16.68 11.26
N TYR A 120 -6.85 -15.80 10.38
CA TYR A 120 -6.81 -14.35 10.58
C TYR A 120 -8.09 -13.66 10.11
N ASN A 121 -8.65 -12.83 10.96
CA ASN A 121 -9.75 -11.91 10.67
C ASN A 121 -9.33 -10.46 10.96
N GLU A 122 -9.06 -9.68 9.91
CA GLU A 122 -8.57 -8.30 10.01
C GLU A 122 -9.47 -7.39 10.87
N SER A 123 -10.79 -7.63 10.88
CA SER A 123 -11.74 -6.80 11.64
C SER A 123 -11.63 -6.98 13.15
N HIS A 124 -11.08 -8.09 13.64
CA HIS A 124 -11.12 -8.46 15.05
C HIS A 124 -9.74 -8.79 15.66
N ASP A 125 -8.80 -9.26 14.85
CA ASP A 125 -7.57 -9.85 15.37
C ASP A 125 -6.39 -8.86 15.42
N ARG A 126 -6.64 -7.60 15.03
CA ARG A 126 -5.65 -6.52 15.13
C ARG A 126 -5.56 -5.98 16.55
N VAL A 127 -4.33 -5.69 16.97
CA VAL A 127 -4.02 -4.99 18.22
C VAL A 127 -3.24 -3.71 17.91
N LYS A 128 -3.28 -2.74 18.84
CA LYS A 128 -2.47 -1.52 18.73
C LYS A 128 -1.00 -1.85 18.95
N ASN A 129 -0.14 -1.30 18.11
CA ASN A 129 1.30 -1.32 18.32
C ASN A 129 1.65 -0.22 19.35
N PRO A 130 2.16 -0.56 20.54
CA PRO A 130 2.42 0.42 21.60
C PRO A 130 3.64 1.32 21.33
N TYR A 131 4.38 1.06 20.25
CA TYR A 131 5.65 1.74 19.94
C TYR A 131 5.53 2.86 18.91
N VAL A 132 4.35 3.03 18.30
CA VAL A 132 4.13 4.00 17.21
C VAL A 132 2.98 4.94 17.54
N LYS A 133 3.04 6.16 17.01
CA LYS A 133 1.93 7.12 17.07
C LYS A 133 0.87 6.76 16.02
N ALA A 134 -0.26 7.44 16.06
CA ALA A 134 -1.29 7.34 15.04
C ALA A 134 -1.81 8.73 14.64
N SER A 135 -2.28 8.85 13.40
CA SER A 135 -3.04 10.01 12.89
C SER A 135 -4.37 10.20 13.65
N GLU A 136 -5.05 11.32 13.39
CA GLU A 136 -6.38 11.61 13.92
C GLU A 136 -7.44 10.57 13.49
N TRP A 137 -7.22 9.87 12.38
CA TRP A 137 -8.07 8.76 11.91
C TRP A 137 -7.62 7.38 12.43
N GLY A 138 -6.69 7.33 13.39
CA GLY A 138 -6.22 6.10 14.01
C GLY A 138 -5.25 5.27 13.18
N TRP A 139 -4.80 5.78 12.02
CA TRP A 139 -3.79 5.12 11.18
C TRP A 139 -2.42 5.24 11.84
N GLN A 140 -1.76 4.11 12.13
CA GLN A 140 -0.46 4.08 12.80
C GLN A 140 0.64 4.63 11.89
N VAL A 141 1.47 5.54 12.41
CA VAL A 141 2.56 6.16 11.66
C VAL A 141 3.84 5.36 11.91
N ASP A 142 4.24 4.60 10.91
CA ASP A 142 5.39 3.69 10.98
C ASP A 142 6.24 3.81 9.70
N PRO A 143 7.19 4.75 9.63
CA PRO A 143 8.07 4.86 8.46
C PRO A 143 9.01 3.66 8.31
N VAL A 144 9.39 3.00 9.41
CA VAL A 144 10.27 1.82 9.36
C VAL A 144 9.57 0.65 8.68
N GLY A 145 8.25 0.52 8.84
CA GLY A 145 7.45 -0.48 8.14
C GLY A 145 7.49 -0.36 6.62
N LEU A 146 7.67 0.84 6.05
CA LEU A 146 7.87 0.99 4.60
C LEU A 146 9.17 0.31 4.16
N ARG A 147 10.26 0.49 4.92
CA ARG A 147 11.52 -0.19 4.64
C ARG A 147 11.39 -1.70 4.82
N TYR A 148 10.64 -2.16 5.82
CA TYR A 148 10.32 -3.58 6.01
C TYR A 148 9.61 -4.15 4.78
N ASP A 149 8.58 -3.48 4.28
CA ASP A 149 7.79 -3.95 3.13
C ASP A 149 8.58 -4.00 1.84
N LEU A 150 9.40 -2.97 1.60
CA LEU A 150 10.30 -2.92 0.44
C LEU A 150 11.24 -4.13 0.43
N ASN A 151 11.81 -4.49 1.59
CA ASN A 151 12.63 -5.69 1.73
C ASN A 151 11.79 -6.97 1.60
N TRP A 152 10.61 -7.04 2.22
CA TRP A 152 9.74 -8.21 2.17
C TRP A 152 9.34 -8.57 0.73
N PHE A 153 8.95 -7.56 -0.07
CA PHE A 153 8.63 -7.77 -1.49
C PHE A 153 9.89 -8.14 -2.29
N ASN A 154 11.00 -7.43 -2.08
CA ASN A 154 12.25 -7.66 -2.80
C ASN A 154 12.80 -9.07 -2.57
N ASP A 155 12.82 -9.53 -1.33
CA ASP A 155 13.35 -10.84 -0.95
C ASP A 155 12.44 -11.99 -1.36
N ARG A 156 11.12 -11.73 -1.43
CA ARG A 156 10.13 -12.74 -1.80
C ARG A 156 9.97 -12.91 -3.30
N TYR A 157 10.00 -11.82 -4.06
CA TYR A 157 9.58 -11.80 -5.46
C TYR A 157 10.66 -11.38 -6.44
N HIS A 158 11.69 -10.66 -5.96
CA HIS A 158 12.80 -10.18 -6.80
C HIS A 158 12.36 -9.39 -8.04
N LEU A 159 11.24 -8.68 -7.95
CA LEU A 159 10.74 -7.78 -8.99
C LEU A 159 10.99 -6.31 -8.62
N PRO A 160 11.05 -5.41 -9.62
CA PRO A 160 10.99 -3.97 -9.37
C PRO A 160 9.74 -3.60 -8.57
N LEU A 161 9.88 -2.62 -7.68
CA LEU A 161 8.79 -2.12 -6.84
C LEU A 161 8.42 -0.70 -7.25
N PHE A 162 7.16 -0.31 -7.02
CA PHE A 162 6.71 1.06 -7.22
C PHE A 162 5.80 1.46 -6.05
N ILE A 163 6.24 2.43 -5.23
CA ILE A 163 5.36 3.03 -4.23
C ILE A 163 4.39 3.96 -4.96
N VAL A 164 3.21 3.44 -5.29
CA VAL A 164 2.20 4.18 -6.06
C VAL A 164 1.29 5.02 -5.15
N GLU A 165 1.33 4.78 -3.84
CA GLU A 165 0.66 5.61 -2.86
C GLU A 165 1.40 5.64 -1.51
N ASN A 166 1.52 6.83 -0.95
CA ASN A 166 1.85 7.08 0.45
C ASN A 166 1.36 8.48 0.83
N GLY A 167 0.92 8.70 2.06
CA GLY A 167 0.50 10.04 2.47
C GLY A 167 -0.17 10.08 3.83
N LEU A 168 -0.38 11.30 4.32
CA LEU A 168 -1.03 11.55 5.61
C LEU A 168 -2.34 12.33 5.41
N GLY A 169 -3.44 11.68 5.74
CA GLY A 169 -4.74 12.34 5.85
C GLY A 169 -4.82 13.11 7.16
N ALA A 170 -4.97 14.44 7.08
CA ALA A 170 -5.06 15.31 8.24
C ALA A 170 -6.02 16.48 7.98
N ILE A 171 -6.43 17.17 9.04
CA ILE A 171 -7.20 18.41 8.95
C ILE A 171 -6.25 19.57 8.67
N ASP A 172 -6.41 20.22 7.52
CA ASP A 172 -5.69 21.47 7.24
C ASP A 172 -6.42 22.69 7.81
N LYS A 173 -5.65 23.71 8.22
CA LYS A 173 -6.17 25.03 8.57
C LYS A 173 -5.68 26.05 7.56
N LYS A 174 -6.61 26.64 6.80
CA LYS A 174 -6.32 27.73 5.86
C LYS A 174 -6.24 29.07 6.60
N THR A 175 -5.16 29.80 6.43
CA THR A 175 -4.97 31.15 6.97
C THR A 175 -5.79 32.18 6.17
N SER A 176 -5.90 33.40 6.70
CA SER A 176 -6.59 34.50 6.02
C SER A 176 -5.93 34.94 4.70
N ASP A 177 -4.63 34.67 4.53
CA ASP A 177 -3.88 34.92 3.29
C ASP A 177 -3.84 33.70 2.34
N ASN A 178 -4.75 32.74 2.53
CA ASN A 178 -4.90 31.52 1.71
C ASN A 178 -3.67 30.59 1.69
N LYS A 179 -2.96 30.50 2.82
CA LYS A 179 -1.87 29.53 3.02
C LYS A 179 -2.32 28.38 3.92
N VAL A 180 -1.60 27.27 3.82
CA VAL A 180 -1.75 26.12 4.70
C VAL A 180 -0.35 25.71 5.14
N HIS A 181 -0.10 25.80 6.44
CA HIS A 181 1.14 25.38 7.08
C HIS A 181 0.97 23.92 7.53
N ASP A 182 1.53 22.99 6.76
CA ASP A 182 1.33 21.55 6.90
C ASP A 182 2.61 20.79 7.25
N ASP A 183 3.37 21.30 8.21
CA ASP A 183 4.60 20.68 8.72
C ASP A 183 4.40 19.21 9.13
N TYR A 184 3.24 18.87 9.72
CA TYR A 184 2.91 17.48 10.07
C TYR A 184 2.88 16.52 8.87
N ARG A 185 2.55 17.03 7.68
CA ARG A 185 2.54 16.25 6.44
C ARG A 185 3.94 16.14 5.87
N ILE A 186 4.70 17.23 5.93
CA ILE A 186 6.12 17.26 5.57
C ILE A 186 6.87 16.24 6.43
N ASP A 187 6.76 16.30 7.76
CA ASP A 187 7.40 15.39 8.71
C ASP A 187 7.10 13.91 8.38
N TYR A 188 5.81 13.59 8.18
CA TYR A 188 5.40 12.23 7.81
C TYR A 188 6.07 11.77 6.52
N MET A 189 6.03 12.59 5.48
CA MET A 189 6.59 12.20 4.17
C MET A 189 8.12 12.14 4.22
N THR A 190 8.78 13.07 4.92
CA THR A 190 10.24 13.06 5.15
C THR A 190 10.68 11.76 5.81
N ASP A 191 10.00 11.33 6.88
CA ASP A 191 10.31 10.08 7.58
C ASP A 191 10.21 8.85 6.65
N HIS A 192 9.18 8.78 5.82
CA HIS A 192 8.98 7.67 4.87
C HIS A 192 9.97 7.71 3.71
N ILE A 193 10.29 8.90 3.18
CA ILE A 193 11.29 9.07 2.13
C ILE A 193 12.68 8.69 2.65
N HIS A 194 13.02 9.02 3.89
CA HIS A 194 14.25 8.53 4.52
C HIS A 194 14.28 7.00 4.56
N ALA A 195 13.22 6.34 5.03
CA ALA A 195 13.13 4.89 5.10
C ALA A 195 13.24 4.22 3.71
N MET A 196 12.55 4.76 2.71
CA MET A 196 12.64 4.35 1.32
C MET A 196 14.06 4.49 0.76
N LYS A 197 14.72 5.63 1.00
CA LYS A 197 16.13 5.83 0.59
C LYS A 197 17.05 4.82 1.25
N GLN A 198 16.83 4.45 2.52
CA GLN A 198 17.63 3.40 3.16
C GLN A 198 17.42 2.05 2.47
N ALA A 199 16.18 1.69 2.12
CA ALA A 199 15.90 0.45 1.40
C ALA A 199 16.65 0.38 0.05
N VAL A 200 16.65 1.48 -0.72
CA VAL A 200 17.36 1.52 -2.00
C VAL A 200 18.88 1.53 -1.81
N LEU A 201 19.41 2.44 -1.00
CA LEU A 201 20.85 2.72 -0.92
C LEU A 201 21.62 1.72 -0.07
N LYS A 202 20.99 1.12 0.95
CA LYS A 202 21.63 0.18 1.87
C LYS A 202 21.20 -1.25 1.65
N ASP A 203 19.93 -1.48 1.37
CA ASP A 203 19.39 -2.85 1.25
C ASP A 203 19.37 -3.34 -0.21
N GLY A 204 19.53 -2.44 -1.18
CA GLY A 204 19.65 -2.78 -2.60
C GLY A 204 18.31 -3.03 -3.30
N VAL A 205 17.20 -2.56 -2.73
CA VAL A 205 15.86 -2.72 -3.32
C VAL A 205 15.76 -1.97 -4.66
N ASN A 206 15.28 -2.64 -5.70
CA ASN A 206 14.99 -2.04 -6.99
C ASN A 206 13.65 -1.30 -6.96
N LEU A 207 13.69 0.01 -6.72
CA LEU A 207 12.51 0.87 -6.64
C LEU A 207 12.41 1.78 -7.86
N ILE A 208 11.31 1.68 -8.60
CA ILE A 208 10.99 2.48 -9.79
C ILE A 208 10.75 3.94 -9.42
N GLY A 209 9.94 4.18 -8.37
CA GLY A 209 9.53 5.53 -8.01
C GLY A 209 8.61 5.60 -6.80
N TYR A 210 8.20 6.83 -6.49
CA TYR A 210 7.39 7.21 -5.33
C TYR A 210 6.38 8.28 -5.73
N THR A 211 5.09 7.99 -5.59
CA THR A 211 3.99 8.93 -5.88
C THR A 211 3.09 9.13 -4.66
N PRO A 212 3.14 10.31 -4.01
CA PRO A 212 2.27 10.63 -2.89
C PRO A 212 0.79 10.55 -3.29
N TRP A 213 -0.03 9.93 -2.45
CA TRP A 213 -1.46 9.84 -2.65
C TRP A 213 -2.13 11.20 -2.48
N GLY A 214 -3.12 11.47 -3.33
CA GLY A 214 -3.93 12.68 -3.25
C GLY A 214 -3.08 13.94 -3.32
N CYS A 215 -2.10 13.99 -4.25
CA CYS A 215 -1.18 15.12 -4.42
C CYS A 215 -1.87 16.49 -4.56
N ILE A 216 -3.14 16.49 -5.00
CA ILE A 216 -4.13 17.56 -4.85
C ILE A 216 -5.26 17.05 -3.95
N ASP A 217 -5.80 17.91 -3.08
CA ASP A 217 -6.93 17.55 -2.23
C ASP A 217 -8.09 16.98 -3.05
N LEU A 218 -8.66 15.90 -2.52
CA LEU A 218 -9.71 15.10 -3.12
C LEU A 218 -10.63 14.54 -2.04
N VAL A 219 -11.79 14.01 -2.47
CA VAL A 219 -12.72 13.31 -1.57
C VAL A 219 -12.08 12.00 -1.10
N ALA A 220 -11.80 11.89 0.20
CA ALA A 220 -11.11 10.73 0.76
C ALA A 220 -11.92 9.44 0.61
N ALA A 221 -11.30 8.39 0.06
CA ALA A 221 -11.97 7.11 -0.20
C ALA A 221 -12.58 6.47 1.06
N SER A 222 -11.89 6.56 2.22
CA SER A 222 -12.31 5.89 3.45
C SER A 222 -13.55 6.49 4.12
N THR A 223 -13.80 7.79 3.91
CA THR A 223 -14.82 8.54 4.67
C THR A 223 -15.73 9.40 3.81
N GLY A 224 -15.42 9.58 2.52
CA GLY A 224 -16.18 10.47 1.64
C GLY A 224 -16.03 11.96 1.99
N GLN A 225 -14.94 12.33 2.66
CA GLN A 225 -14.73 13.69 3.20
C GLN A 225 -13.68 14.48 2.41
N MET A 226 -13.91 15.77 2.26
CA MET A 226 -12.91 16.77 1.86
C MET A 226 -12.05 17.23 3.05
N SER A 227 -12.57 17.14 4.28
CA SER A 227 -11.86 17.56 5.50
C SER A 227 -10.64 16.69 5.83
N LYS A 228 -10.60 15.45 5.34
CA LYS A 228 -9.44 14.55 5.42
C LYS A 228 -8.52 14.79 4.22
N ARG A 229 -7.62 15.76 4.34
CA ARG A 229 -6.78 16.27 3.24
C ARG A 229 -5.43 15.56 3.17
N TYR A 230 -4.97 15.32 1.95
CA TYR A 230 -3.69 14.67 1.65
C TYR A 230 -2.74 15.54 0.83
N GLY A 231 -3.27 16.51 0.08
CA GLY A 231 -2.53 17.11 -1.00
C GLY A 231 -1.45 18.07 -0.58
N MET A 232 -0.56 18.32 -1.53
CA MET A 232 0.32 19.48 -1.54
C MET A 232 -0.38 20.71 -2.16
N ILE A 233 -1.50 20.47 -2.84
CA ILE A 233 -2.37 21.50 -3.41
C ILE A 233 -3.71 21.46 -2.67
N TYR A 234 -4.00 22.52 -1.93
CA TYR A 234 -5.28 22.70 -1.25
C TYR A 234 -6.38 23.00 -2.27
N VAL A 235 -7.55 22.38 -2.09
CA VAL A 235 -8.77 22.70 -2.85
C VAL A 235 -9.79 23.30 -1.88
N ASP A 236 -10.27 24.50 -2.21
CA ASP A 236 -11.29 25.22 -1.44
C ASP A 236 -12.68 24.63 -1.64
N GLU A 237 -12.89 23.49 -1.00
CA GLU A 237 -14.14 22.74 -0.94
C GLU A 237 -14.25 22.04 0.42
N ASN A 238 -15.43 22.07 1.01
CA ASN A 238 -15.74 21.51 2.33
C ASN A 238 -16.68 20.30 2.21
N ASP A 239 -16.86 19.57 3.30
CA ASP A 239 -17.72 18.37 3.34
C ASP A 239 -19.20 18.66 3.02
N ASP A 240 -19.67 19.89 3.23
CA ASP A 240 -21.03 20.33 2.89
C ASP A 240 -21.18 20.83 1.44
N GLY A 241 -20.13 20.70 0.63
CA GLY A 241 -20.08 21.17 -0.76
C GLY A 241 -19.85 22.67 -0.91
N THR A 242 -19.67 23.43 0.18
CA THR A 242 -19.31 24.85 0.10
C THR A 242 -17.85 25.02 -0.27
N GLY A 243 -17.54 26.11 -0.99
CA GLY A 243 -16.18 26.46 -1.38
C GLY A 243 -16.12 27.00 -2.82
N SER A 244 -15.01 27.65 -3.17
CA SER A 244 -14.81 28.24 -4.49
C SER A 244 -14.19 27.29 -5.51
N LEU A 245 -13.74 26.10 -5.09
CA LEU A 245 -12.85 25.21 -5.83
C LEU A 245 -11.52 25.86 -6.24
N ASN A 246 -11.13 27.01 -5.67
CA ASN A 246 -9.81 27.58 -5.94
C ASN A 246 -8.71 26.68 -5.38
N ARG A 247 -7.55 26.68 -6.08
CA ARG A 247 -6.39 25.84 -5.75
C ARG A 247 -5.30 26.71 -5.14
N TYR A 248 -4.74 26.28 -4.01
CA TYR A 248 -3.67 26.99 -3.31
C TYR A 248 -2.53 26.04 -2.98
N LYS A 249 -1.30 26.51 -3.14
CA LYS A 249 -0.10 25.72 -2.80
C LYS A 249 0.07 25.73 -1.29
N LYS A 250 0.17 24.55 -0.67
CA LYS A 250 0.55 24.40 0.74
C LYS A 250 2.07 24.52 0.88
N ASP A 251 2.59 24.57 2.10
CA ASP A 251 4.03 24.60 2.32
C ASP A 251 4.70 23.33 1.77
N SER A 252 4.05 22.17 1.94
CA SER A 252 4.47 20.90 1.37
C SER A 252 4.62 20.90 -0.16
N PHE A 253 3.99 21.82 -0.89
CA PHE A 253 4.19 21.98 -2.34
C PHE A 253 5.63 22.37 -2.66
N TYR A 254 6.14 23.41 -1.99
CA TYR A 254 7.47 23.92 -2.24
C TYR A 254 8.54 22.96 -1.70
N TRP A 255 8.27 22.34 -0.55
CA TRP A 255 9.09 21.27 -0.02
C TRP A 255 9.22 20.11 -1.02
N PHE A 256 8.12 19.52 -1.50
CA PHE A 256 8.18 18.38 -2.41
C PHE A 256 8.75 18.74 -3.78
N GLN A 257 8.56 19.99 -4.24
CA GLN A 257 9.27 20.52 -5.41
C GLN A 257 10.79 20.45 -5.21
N ASN A 258 11.30 20.81 -4.03
CA ASN A 258 12.72 20.72 -3.72
C ASN A 258 13.21 19.28 -3.61
N VAL A 259 12.41 18.40 -3.00
CA VAL A 259 12.68 16.95 -2.96
C VAL A 259 12.88 16.40 -4.36
N ILE A 260 11.97 16.69 -5.31
CA ILE A 260 12.09 16.24 -6.69
C ILE A 260 13.34 16.84 -7.35
N LYS A 261 13.54 18.16 -7.23
CA LYS A 261 14.65 18.88 -7.87
C LYS A 261 16.02 18.33 -7.44
N THR A 262 16.13 17.91 -6.19
CA THR A 262 17.37 17.38 -5.61
C THR A 262 17.45 15.86 -5.65
N ASN A 263 16.49 15.19 -6.30
CA ASN A 263 16.36 13.73 -6.31
C ASN A 263 16.42 13.13 -4.89
N GLY A 264 15.73 13.79 -3.95
CA GLY A 264 15.66 13.43 -2.55
C GLY A 264 16.91 13.73 -1.74
N ALA A 265 17.90 14.47 -2.26
CA ALA A 265 19.10 14.83 -1.49
C ALA A 265 18.81 15.86 -0.39
N GLU A 266 17.88 16.79 -0.62
CA GLU A 266 17.40 17.77 0.35
C GLU A 266 15.94 17.48 0.72
N ILE A 267 15.72 16.93 1.92
CA ILE A 267 14.42 16.50 2.44
C ILE A 267 14.13 17.00 3.86
N ASP A 268 15.13 17.59 4.52
CA ASP A 268 15.10 18.14 5.89
C ASP A 268 15.04 19.68 5.87
#